data_AF-A0A953IEX9-F1
#
_entry.id   AF-A0A953IEX9-F1
#
_cell.length_a   1.000
_cell.length_b   1.000
_cell.length_c   1.000
_cell.angle_alpha   90.00
_cell.angle_beta   90.00
_cell.angle_gamma   90.00
#
_symmetry.space_group_name_H-M   'P 1'
#
loop_
_entity.id
_entity.type
_entity.pdbx_description
1 polymer ?
#
loop_
_entity_poly.entity_id
_entity_poly.type
_entity_poly.pdbx_seq_one_letter_code
_entity_poly.pdbx_strand_id
1 'polypeptide(L)'
;AITGKLEMVYEGEQQGAELVARKLTGQAVAKLFRSRFPEAAKEPGSDEPGPYAAILAWFAAGHAVTLSDETPFAQFEAELARVPGLAALVADQAESREERAFWAELVLEGLHQAMQLARQDLDSNVSYKEMLKFQLLKPARRGRGRGDVN
;
A
#
# COMPACT_ATOMS: atom_id res chain seq x y z
N ALA A 1 -11.49 39.79 -0.88
CA ALA A 1 -11.10 38.38 -0.97
C ALA A 1 -11.04 37.79 0.43
N ILE A 2 -12.13 37.18 0.91
CA ILE A 2 -12.25 36.61 2.28
C ILE A 2 -12.43 35.09 2.21
N THR A 3 -13.15 34.60 1.21
CA THR A 3 -13.39 33.16 0.96
C THR A 3 -12.12 32.38 0.67
N GLY A 4 -11.24 32.87 -0.20
CA GLY A 4 -10.02 32.13 -0.57
C GLY A 4 -8.96 31.97 0.54
N LYS A 5 -9.02 32.78 1.61
CA LYS A 5 -8.14 32.62 2.78
C LYS A 5 -8.73 31.63 3.78
N LEU A 6 -10.07 31.56 3.88
CA LEU A 6 -10.77 30.61 4.74
C LEU A 6 -10.72 29.19 4.17
N GLU A 7 -10.90 29.02 2.86
CA GLU A 7 -10.75 27.73 2.17
C GLU A 7 -9.34 27.15 2.35
N MET A 8 -8.30 27.97 2.23
CA MET A 8 -6.90 27.51 2.39
C MET A 8 -6.56 27.06 3.81
N VAL A 9 -7.18 27.68 4.83
CA VAL A 9 -7.00 27.24 6.23
C VAL A 9 -7.80 25.96 6.49
N TYR A 10 -9.02 25.85 5.96
CA TYR A 10 -9.85 24.66 6.07
C TYR A 10 -9.23 23.44 5.37
N GLU A 11 -8.72 23.61 4.14
CA GLU A 11 -7.98 22.57 3.42
C GLU A 11 -6.71 22.17 4.17
N GLY A 12 -6.01 23.12 4.80
CA GLY A 12 -4.84 22.84 5.63
C GLY A 12 -5.16 22.03 6.89
N GLU A 13 -6.22 22.37 7.62
CA GLU A 13 -6.68 21.64 8.81
C GLU A 13 -7.20 20.24 8.45
N GLN A 14 -7.96 20.10 7.36
CA GLN A 14 -8.46 18.81 6.88
C GLN A 14 -7.34 17.89 6.40
N GLN A 15 -6.38 18.41 5.62
CA GLN A 15 -5.22 17.64 5.18
C GLN A 15 -4.37 17.17 6.37
N GLY A 16 -4.27 17.98 7.44
CA GLY A 16 -3.63 17.59 8.69
C GLY A 16 -4.33 16.41 9.37
N ALA A 17 -5.65 16.47 9.52
CA ALA A 17 -6.45 15.40 10.11
C ALA A 17 -6.39 14.10 9.29
N GLU A 18 -6.49 14.21 7.97
CA GLU A 18 -6.37 13.07 7.06
C GLU A 18 -5.01 12.39 7.17
N LEU A 19 -3.92 13.18 7.16
CA LEU A 19 -2.56 12.65 7.30
C LEU A 19 -2.37 11.92 8.63
N VAL A 20 -2.90 12.48 9.73
CA VAL A 20 -2.85 11.84 11.04
C VAL A 20 -3.66 10.54 11.05
N ALA A 21 -4.87 10.55 10.50
CA ALA A 21 -5.71 9.35 10.40
C ALA A 21 -5.02 8.24 9.60
N ARG A 22 -4.50 8.55 8.40
CA ARG A 22 -3.74 7.61 7.57
C ARG A 22 -2.53 7.05 8.31
N LYS A 23 -1.79 7.89 9.03
CA LYS A 23 -0.64 7.46 9.84
C LYS A 23 -1.05 6.50 10.94
N LEU A 24 -2.10 6.80 11.70
CA LEU A 24 -2.60 5.94 12.78
C LEU A 24 -3.10 4.60 12.23
N THR A 25 -3.83 4.62 11.12
CA THR A 25 -4.29 3.40 10.43
C THR A 25 -3.10 2.57 9.97
N GLY A 26 -2.11 3.18 9.29
CA GLY A 26 -0.89 2.48 8.87
C GLY A 26 -0.12 1.87 10.04
N GLN A 27 -0.02 2.57 11.17
CA GLN A 27 0.60 2.04 12.39
C GLN A 27 -0.17 0.85 12.99
N ALA A 28 -1.50 0.91 13.00
CA ALA A 28 -2.35 -0.18 13.46
C ALA A 28 -2.20 -1.42 12.55
N VAL A 29 -2.22 -1.23 11.23
CA VAL A 29 -2.00 -2.31 10.26
C VAL A 29 -0.60 -2.91 10.42
N ALA A 30 0.44 -2.08 10.52
CA ALA A 30 1.81 -2.55 10.73
C ALA A 30 1.96 -3.36 12.04
N LYS A 31 1.23 -2.99 13.09
CA LYS A 31 1.20 -3.74 14.35
C LYS A 31 0.47 -5.08 14.17
N LEU A 32 -0.69 -5.08 13.54
CA LEU A 32 -1.46 -6.30 13.29
C LEU A 32 -0.69 -7.28 12.41
N PHE A 33 -0.12 -6.80 11.31
CA PHE A 33 0.70 -7.58 10.38
C PHE A 33 1.84 -8.29 11.12
N ARG A 34 2.66 -7.54 11.89
CA ARG A 34 3.77 -8.12 12.69
C ARG A 34 3.31 -9.11 13.77
N SER A 35 2.09 -8.95 14.29
CA SER A 35 1.56 -9.87 15.30
C SER A 35 1.05 -11.19 14.73
N ARG A 36 0.77 -11.23 13.42
CA ARG A 36 0.04 -12.35 12.80
C ARG A 36 0.84 -13.08 11.73
N PHE A 37 1.81 -12.41 11.10
CA PHE A 37 2.62 -12.96 10.03
C PHE A 37 4.12 -12.95 10.38
N PRO A 38 4.93 -13.81 9.74
CA PRO A 38 6.37 -13.85 9.93
C PRO A 38 7.07 -12.50 9.68
N GLU A 39 8.26 -12.31 10.23
CA GLU A 39 9.00 -11.09 10.00
C GLU A 39 9.38 -10.93 8.52
N ALA A 40 9.25 -9.70 8.02
CA ALA A 40 9.50 -9.38 6.61
C ALA A 40 10.98 -9.21 6.26
N ALA A 41 11.83 -9.01 7.29
CA ALA A 41 13.27 -8.98 7.14
C ALA A 41 13.81 -10.41 7.04
N LYS A 42 14.79 -10.63 6.16
CA LYS A 42 15.56 -11.88 6.16
C LYS A 42 16.40 -11.96 7.42
N GLU A 43 16.50 -13.15 8.00
CA GLU A 43 17.51 -13.39 9.04
C GLU A 43 18.91 -13.15 8.48
N PRO A 44 19.78 -12.39 9.18
CA PRO A 44 21.14 -12.17 8.75
C PRO A 44 21.90 -13.50 8.66
N GLY A 45 22.33 -13.88 7.45
CA GLY A 45 23.10 -15.10 7.21
C GLY A 45 22.29 -16.30 6.71
N SER A 46 20.97 -16.17 6.49
CA SER A 46 20.17 -17.19 5.82
C SER A 46 20.21 -17.05 4.30
N ASP A 47 20.56 -18.14 3.61
CA ASP A 47 20.41 -18.27 2.15
C ASP A 47 18.97 -18.62 1.73
N GLU A 48 18.10 -18.96 2.68
CA GLU A 48 16.71 -19.29 2.37
C GLU A 48 15.91 -18.04 1.96
N PRO A 49 15.07 -18.14 0.93
CA PRO A 49 14.14 -17.08 0.59
C PRO A 49 13.16 -16.87 1.74
N GLY A 50 13.09 -15.63 2.23
CA GLY A 50 12.15 -15.26 3.28
C GLY A 50 10.68 -15.48 2.85
N PRO A 51 9.74 -15.46 3.81
CA PRO A 51 8.34 -15.86 3.61
C PRO A 51 7.60 -15.05 2.52
N TYR A 52 8.06 -13.84 2.22
CA TYR A 52 7.48 -12.94 1.22
C TYR A 52 8.26 -12.91 -0.11
N ALA A 53 9.32 -13.71 -0.27
CA ALA A 53 10.24 -13.60 -1.40
C ALA A 53 9.53 -13.75 -2.76
N ALA A 54 8.59 -14.69 -2.89
CA ALA A 54 7.83 -14.89 -4.12
C ALA A 54 6.94 -13.68 -4.47
N ILE A 55 6.31 -13.07 -3.47
CA ILE A 55 5.47 -11.87 -3.62
C ILE A 55 6.33 -10.70 -4.09
N LEU A 56 7.44 -10.45 -3.39
CA LEU A 56 8.34 -9.34 -3.71
C LEU A 56 8.98 -9.50 -5.08
N ALA A 57 9.38 -10.72 -5.46
CA ALA A 57 9.92 -11.01 -6.78
C ALA A 57 8.88 -10.76 -7.89
N TRP A 58 7.61 -11.08 -7.65
CA TRP A 58 6.53 -10.83 -8.60
C TRP A 58 6.31 -9.33 -8.84
N PHE A 59 6.26 -8.50 -7.79
CA PHE A 59 6.21 -7.05 -7.96
C PHE A 59 7.49 -6.52 -8.63
N ALA A 60 8.66 -7.06 -8.28
CA ALA A 60 9.93 -6.67 -8.90
C ALA A 60 10.01 -6.94 -10.41
N ALA A 61 9.30 -7.96 -10.89
CA ALA A 61 9.12 -8.23 -12.32
C ALA A 61 8.27 -7.16 -13.05
N GLY A 62 7.71 -6.19 -12.33
CA GLY A 62 6.92 -5.08 -12.89
C GLY A 62 5.41 -5.31 -12.86
N HIS A 63 4.95 -6.35 -12.18
CA HIS A 63 3.52 -6.56 -11.96
C HIS A 63 2.95 -5.59 -10.93
N ALA A 64 1.63 -5.45 -10.95
CA ALA A 64 0.86 -4.64 -10.00
C ALA A 64 -0.47 -5.33 -9.70
N VAL A 65 -0.99 -5.06 -8.51
CA VAL A 65 -2.36 -5.39 -8.10
C VAL A 65 -3.10 -4.08 -7.91
N THR A 66 -4.33 -4.00 -8.42
CA THR A 66 -5.24 -2.87 -8.20
C THR A 66 -6.52 -3.39 -7.59
N LEU A 67 -6.85 -2.90 -6.39
CA LEU A 67 -8.02 -3.29 -5.62
C LEU A 67 -8.97 -2.10 -5.48
N SER A 68 -10.26 -2.36 -5.38
CA SER A 68 -11.28 -1.34 -5.12
C SER A 68 -12.48 -1.95 -4.42
N ASP A 69 -13.05 -1.19 -3.48
CA ASP A 69 -14.27 -1.55 -2.75
C ASP A 69 -15.53 -1.55 -3.64
N GLU A 70 -15.44 -0.93 -4.84
CA GLU A 70 -16.52 -0.89 -5.82
C GLU A 70 -16.48 -2.09 -6.78
N THR A 71 -15.40 -2.88 -6.75
CA THR A 71 -15.23 -4.06 -7.61
C THR A 71 -16.01 -5.25 -7.04
N PRO A 72 -16.71 -6.06 -7.86
CA PRO A 72 -17.35 -7.27 -7.38
C PRO A 72 -16.36 -8.19 -6.67
N PHE A 73 -16.75 -8.76 -5.52
CA PHE A 73 -15.85 -9.55 -4.68
C PHE A 73 -15.12 -10.68 -5.42
N ALA A 74 -15.76 -11.31 -6.41
CA ALA A 74 -15.11 -12.33 -7.25
C ALA A 74 -13.91 -11.80 -8.05
N GLN A 75 -13.98 -10.57 -8.54
CA GLN A 75 -12.88 -9.92 -9.25
C GLN A 75 -11.81 -9.43 -8.28
N PHE A 76 -12.22 -8.89 -7.12
CA PHE A 76 -11.29 -8.51 -6.04
C PHE A 76 -10.42 -9.70 -5.61
N GLU A 77 -11.03 -10.86 -5.37
CA GLU A 77 -10.29 -12.06 -5.01
C GLU A 77 -9.42 -12.57 -6.17
N ALA A 78 -9.92 -12.51 -7.41
CA ALA A 78 -9.14 -12.91 -8.57
C ALA A 78 -7.87 -12.04 -8.73
N GLU A 79 -7.95 -10.74 -8.43
CA GLU A 79 -6.79 -9.84 -8.43
C GLU A 79 -5.75 -10.23 -7.38
N LEU A 80 -6.18 -10.56 -6.16
CA LEU A 80 -5.30 -11.05 -5.10
C LEU A 80 -4.66 -12.41 -5.46
N ALA A 81 -5.42 -13.31 -6.09
CA ALA A 81 -4.97 -14.65 -6.47
C ALA A 81 -3.85 -14.63 -7.53
N ARG A 82 -3.66 -13.51 -8.25
CA ARG A 82 -2.56 -13.35 -9.21
C ARG A 82 -1.19 -13.30 -8.55
N VAL A 83 -1.12 -13.00 -7.25
CA VAL A 83 0.14 -12.83 -6.51
C VAL A 83 0.64 -14.18 -5.98
N PRO A 84 1.78 -14.69 -6.46
CA PRO A 84 2.30 -15.98 -6.02
C PRO A 84 2.65 -16.01 -4.53
N GLY A 85 2.23 -17.07 -3.83
CA GLY A 85 2.49 -17.26 -2.40
C GLY A 85 1.55 -16.49 -1.46
N LEU A 86 0.77 -15.53 -1.97
CA LEU A 86 -0.12 -14.73 -1.13
C LEU A 86 -1.25 -15.56 -0.51
N ALA A 87 -1.93 -16.38 -1.32
CA ALA A 87 -3.00 -17.25 -0.83
C ALA A 87 -2.51 -18.29 0.19
N ALA A 88 -1.28 -18.80 0.02
CA ALA A 88 -0.68 -19.77 0.93
C ALA A 88 -0.35 -19.15 2.30
N LEU A 89 0.13 -17.89 2.32
CA LEU A 89 0.46 -17.19 3.57
C LEU A 89 -0.76 -16.96 4.49
N VAL A 90 -1.97 -16.92 3.91
CA VAL A 90 -3.20 -16.60 4.63
C VAL A 90 -4.12 -17.81 4.80
N ALA A 91 -3.72 -18.98 4.30
CA ALA A 91 -4.56 -20.18 4.32
C ALA A 91 -4.94 -20.58 5.76
N ASP A 92 -3.99 -20.51 6.70
CA ASP A 92 -4.20 -20.90 8.10
C ASP A 92 -4.84 -19.79 8.96
N GLN A 93 -5.14 -18.64 8.35
CA GLN A 93 -5.58 -17.42 9.06
C GLN A 93 -7.11 -17.23 9.04
N ALA A 94 -7.82 -18.01 8.22
CA ALA A 94 -9.20 -17.73 7.88
C ALA A 94 -9.98 -18.95 7.41
N GLU A 95 -11.22 -19.06 7.89
CA GLU A 95 -12.14 -20.14 7.53
C GLU A 95 -12.93 -19.75 6.27
N SER A 96 -13.33 -18.48 6.16
CA SER A 96 -14.09 -17.97 5.04
C SER A 96 -13.23 -17.41 3.90
N ARG A 97 -13.85 -17.26 2.73
CA ARG A 97 -13.21 -16.71 1.53
C ARG A 97 -12.92 -15.21 1.69
N GLU A 98 -13.85 -14.51 2.31
CA GLU A 98 -13.82 -13.09 2.63
C GLU A 98 -12.69 -12.77 3.60
N GLU A 99 -12.54 -13.55 4.67
CA GLU A 99 -11.43 -13.38 5.61
C GLU A 99 -10.08 -13.68 4.94
N ARG A 100 -9.97 -14.71 4.09
CA ARG A 100 -8.74 -14.98 3.33
C ARG A 100 -8.37 -13.80 2.43
N ALA A 101 -9.34 -13.23 1.74
CA ALA A 101 -9.14 -12.06 0.89
C ALA A 101 -8.69 -10.83 1.71
N PHE A 102 -9.33 -10.60 2.86
CA PHE A 102 -8.94 -9.55 3.81
C PHE A 102 -7.50 -9.73 4.30
N TRP A 103 -7.12 -10.93 4.73
CA TRP A 103 -5.75 -11.19 5.18
C TRP A 103 -4.73 -11.04 4.06
N ALA A 104 -5.09 -11.41 2.82
CA ALA A 104 -4.22 -11.23 1.66
C ALA A 104 -3.98 -9.75 1.36
N GLU A 105 -5.03 -8.92 1.40
CA GLU A 105 -4.88 -7.47 1.32
C GLU A 105 -4.05 -6.91 2.48
N LEU A 106 -4.30 -7.37 3.72
CA LEU A 106 -3.55 -6.94 4.89
C LEU A 106 -2.05 -7.28 4.79
N VAL A 107 -1.69 -8.41 4.18
CA VAL A 107 -0.28 -8.74 3.90
C VAL A 107 0.32 -7.74 2.92
N LEU A 108 -0.35 -7.40 1.82
CA LEU A 108 0.14 -6.38 0.88
C LEU A 108 0.29 -5.01 1.54
N GLU A 109 -0.66 -4.63 2.39
CA GLU A 109 -0.59 -3.39 3.17
C GLU A 109 0.55 -3.45 4.20
N GLY A 110 0.74 -4.58 4.88
CA GLY A 110 1.86 -4.80 5.81
C GLY A 110 3.23 -4.65 5.14
N LEU A 111 3.39 -5.21 3.94
CA LEU A 111 4.59 -5.06 3.12
C LEU A 111 4.80 -3.60 2.65
N HIS A 112 3.71 -2.88 2.38
CA HIS A 112 3.78 -1.44 2.13
C HIS A 112 4.27 -0.66 3.37
N GLN A 113 3.69 -0.91 4.54
CA GLN A 113 4.11 -0.29 5.80
C GLN A 113 5.56 -0.65 6.20
N ALA A 114 6.05 -1.81 5.76
CA ALA A 114 7.45 -2.23 5.89
C ALA A 114 8.39 -1.66 4.79
N MET A 115 7.90 -0.73 3.96
CA MET A 115 8.64 -0.10 2.85
C MET A 115 9.14 -1.05 1.76
N GLN A 116 8.56 -2.26 1.66
CA GLN A 116 8.92 -3.24 0.63
C GLN A 116 8.07 -3.09 -0.65
N LEU A 117 6.85 -2.58 -0.51
CA LEU A 117 5.97 -2.26 -1.65
C LEU A 117 5.60 -0.77 -1.66
N ALA A 118 5.51 -0.21 -2.86
CA ALA A 118 4.87 1.08 -3.08
C ALA A 118 3.34 0.91 -3.11
N ARG A 119 2.65 1.90 -2.57
CA ARG A 119 1.20 2.05 -2.64
C ARG A 119 0.83 3.35 -3.33
N GLN A 120 -0.21 3.30 -4.15
CA GLN A 120 -0.79 4.44 -4.83
C GLN A 120 -2.32 4.41 -4.65
N ASP A 121 -2.87 5.45 -4.02
CA ASP A 121 -4.31 5.73 -4.02
C ASP A 121 -4.69 6.48 -5.30
N LEU A 122 -5.73 6.05 -5.98
CA LEU A 122 -6.37 6.78 -7.06
C LEU A 122 -7.89 6.57 -6.98
N ASP A 123 -8.60 7.61 -6.57
CA ASP A 123 -10.05 7.58 -6.34
C ASP A 123 -10.44 6.42 -5.38
N SER A 124 -11.28 5.49 -5.83
CA SER A 124 -11.70 4.28 -5.11
C SER A 124 -10.74 3.10 -5.28
N ASN A 125 -9.57 3.30 -5.90
CA ASN A 125 -8.59 2.25 -6.18
C ASN A 125 -7.33 2.38 -5.33
N VAL A 126 -6.83 1.24 -4.87
CA VAL A 126 -5.51 1.09 -4.24
C VAL A 126 -4.65 0.20 -5.13
N SER A 127 -3.47 0.69 -5.51
CA SER A 127 -2.52 -0.10 -6.31
C SER A 127 -1.20 -0.35 -5.59
N TYR A 128 -0.76 -1.61 -5.60
CA TYR A 128 0.53 -2.04 -5.06
C TYR A 128 1.53 -2.29 -6.19
N LYS A 129 2.77 -1.80 -6.03
CA LYS A 129 3.85 -1.84 -7.03
C LYS A 129 5.21 -2.02 -6.36
N GLU A 130 6.23 -2.33 -7.14
CA GLU A 130 7.61 -2.32 -6.64
C GLU A 130 8.05 -0.92 -6.20
N MET A 131 8.72 -0.82 -5.05
CA MET A 131 9.05 0.44 -4.41
C MET A 131 10.06 1.30 -5.18
N LEU A 132 11.18 0.73 -5.57
CA LEU A 132 12.34 1.45 -6.12
C LEU A 132 12.02 2.05 -7.50
N LYS A 133 11.50 1.24 -8.41
CA LYS A 133 11.01 1.65 -9.74
C LYS A 133 9.94 2.72 -9.59
N PHE A 134 9.01 2.56 -8.65
CA PHE A 134 7.96 3.56 -8.42
C PHE A 134 8.54 4.91 -7.97
N GLN A 135 9.53 4.92 -7.07
CA GLN A 135 10.19 6.17 -6.66
C GLN A 135 10.95 6.85 -7.80
N LEU A 136 11.63 6.08 -8.66
CA LEU A 136 12.37 6.60 -9.82
C LEU A 136 11.46 7.17 -10.91
N LEU A 137 10.22 6.68 -11.02
CA LEU A 137 9.25 7.10 -12.03
C LEU A 137 8.36 8.27 -11.59
N LYS A 138 8.42 8.71 -10.33
CA LYS A 138 7.66 9.89 -9.88
C LYS A 138 8.22 11.15 -10.56
N PRO A 139 7.42 11.90 -11.34
CA PRO A 139 7.89 13.16 -11.90
C PRO A 139 8.28 14.10 -10.77
N ALA A 140 9.46 14.71 -10.87
CA ALA A 140 9.88 15.76 -9.94
C ALA A 140 8.79 16.82 -9.88
N ARG A 141 8.28 17.13 -8.68
CA ARG A 141 7.32 18.22 -8.48
C ARG A 141 7.96 19.49 -9.03
N ARG A 142 7.48 19.94 -10.19
CA ARG A 142 7.94 21.16 -10.85
C ARG A 142 7.57 22.32 -9.94
N GLY A 143 8.56 22.85 -9.21
CA GLY A 143 8.42 24.04 -8.39
C GLY A 143 7.80 25.15 -9.23
N ARG A 144 6.66 25.68 -8.79
CA ARG A 144 5.97 26.79 -9.44
C ARG A 144 6.91 27.99 -9.36
N GLY A 145 7.50 28.33 -10.51
CA GLY A 145 8.41 29.43 -10.68
C GLY A 145 7.78 30.74 -10.19
N ARG A 146 8.59 31.46 -9.42
CA ARG A 146 8.47 32.87 -9.05
C ARG A 146 8.04 33.66 -10.29
N GLY A 147 6.86 34.26 -10.24
CA GLY A 147 6.44 35.24 -11.22
C GLY A 147 7.27 36.50 -11.02
N ASP A 148 8.18 36.76 -11.95
CA ASP A 148 8.78 38.07 -12.12
C ASP A 148 7.68 39.03 -12.60
N VAL A 149 7.44 40.07 -11.79
CA VAL A 149 6.59 41.21 -12.14
C VAL A 149 7.50 42.28 -12.72
N ASN A 150 7.17 42.71 -13.94
CA ASN A 150 7.63 43.99 -14.51
C ASN A 150 7.14 45.17 -13.67
#